data_AF-A0A1I5NIR9-F1
#
_entry.id   AF-A0A1I5NIR9-F1
#
_cell.length_a   1.000
_cell.length_b   1.000
_cell.length_c   1.000
_cell.angle_alpha   90.00
_cell.angle_beta   90.00
_cell.angle_gamma   90.00
#
_symmetry.space_group_name_H-M   'P 1'
#
loop_
_entity.id
_entity.type
_entity.pdbx_description
1 polymer ?
#
loop_
_entity_poly.entity_id
_entity_poly.type
_entity_poly.pdbx_seq_one_letter_code
_entity_poly.pdbx_strand_id
1 'polypeptide(L)'
;MEQVLLFATVLLPIVTAVVELVKKTINLPKNYMPLISVIVGLIVGAIAYPFTDFELVIRLWAGGFAGLAGTGLFEIMNKREGMTKDVA
;
A
#
# COMPACT_ATOMS: atom_id res chain seq x y z
N MET A 1 -2.48 1.29 19.45
CA MET A 1 -2.41 2.41 18.47
C MET A 1 -1.00 2.89 18.22
N GLU A 2 -0.21 3.18 19.25
CA GLU A 2 1.20 3.60 19.09
C GLU A 2 2.03 2.62 18.22
N GLN A 3 2.03 1.33 18.55
CA GLN A 3 2.72 0.30 17.79
C GLN A 3 2.26 0.22 16.32
N VAL A 4 0.97 0.40 16.07
CA VAL A 4 0.39 0.38 14.71
C VAL A 4 0.96 1.53 13.89
N LEU A 5 1.02 2.74 14.44
CA LEU A 5 1.50 3.92 13.73
C LEU A 5 3.02 3.90 13.53
N LEU A 6 3.78 3.48 14.55
CA LEU A 6 5.23 3.27 14.43
C LEU A 6 5.55 2.26 13.34
N PHE A 7 4.87 1.12 13.35
CA PHE A 7 5.09 0.08 12.35
C PHE A 7 4.64 0.50 10.96
N ALA A 8 3.51 1.21 10.84
CA ALA A 8 3.05 1.78 9.57
C ALA A 8 4.10 2.72 8.95
N THR A 9 4.77 3.52 9.77
CA THR A 9 5.84 4.44 9.32
C THR A 9 7.02 3.66 8.74
N VAL A 10 7.39 2.54 9.38
CA VAL A 10 8.46 1.67 8.89
C VAL A 10 8.05 0.93 7.61
N LEU A 11 6.79 0.50 7.50
CA LEU A 11 6.27 -0.21 6.32
C LEU A 11 6.05 0.72 5.12
N LEU A 12 5.78 2.00 5.34
CA LEU A 12 5.44 2.97 4.30
C LEU A 12 6.38 2.95 3.07
N PRO A 13 7.71 3.07 3.20
CA PRO A 13 8.61 3.05 2.04
C PRO A 13 8.56 1.71 1.29
N ILE A 14 8.40 0.59 2.01
CA ILE A 14 8.33 -0.75 1.42
C ILE A 14 7.04 -0.91 0.62
N VAL A 15 5.90 -0.58 1.23
CA VAL A 15 4.59 -0.63 0.58
C VAL A 15 4.56 0.27 -0.65
N THR A 16 5.08 1.50 -0.53
CA THR A 16 5.16 2.45 -1.65
C THR A 16 5.99 1.88 -2.81
N ALA A 17 7.15 1.29 -2.52
CA ALA A 17 8.01 0.69 -3.55
C ALA A 17 7.30 -0.47 -4.28
N VAL A 18 6.58 -1.33 -3.54
CA VAL A 18 5.84 -2.45 -4.15
C VAL A 18 4.68 -1.94 -5.00
N VAL A 19 3.94 -0.93 -4.56
CA VAL A 19 2.85 -0.36 -5.35
C VAL A 19 3.38 0.28 -6.65
N GLU A 20 4.50 1.01 -6.57
CA GLU A 20 5.15 1.56 -7.77
C GLU A 20 5.66 0.48 -8.72
N LEU A 21 6.17 -0.63 -8.19
CA LEU A 21 6.53 -1.79 -9.00
C LEU A 21 5.30 -2.34 -9.75
N VAL A 22 4.18 -2.54 -9.05
CA VAL A 22 2.94 -3.03 -9.66
C VAL A 22 2.47 -2.11 -10.80
N LYS A 23 2.49 -0.79 -10.58
CA LYS A 23 2.12 0.21 -11.61
C LYS A 23 2.99 0.11 -12.87
N LYS A 24 4.30 -0.13 -12.69
CA LYS A 24 5.27 -0.23 -13.80
C LYS A 24 5.23 -1.59 -14.49
N THR A 25 4.85 -2.66 -13.79
CA THR A 25 4.81 -4.00 -14.35
C THR A 25 3.49 -4.27 -15.08
N ILE A 26 2.35 -3.88 -14.50
CA ILE A 26 1.02 -4.26 -14.99
C ILE A 26 0.25 -3.01 -15.43
N ASN A 27 -0.39 -3.08 -16.60
CA ASN A 27 -1.26 -2.00 -17.07
C ASN A 27 -2.67 -2.16 -16.46
N LEU A 28 -3.04 -1.25 -15.57
CA LEU A 28 -4.26 -1.32 -14.76
C LEU A 28 -5.02 0.01 -14.84
N PRO A 29 -6.36 0.02 -14.72
CA PRO A 29 -7.10 1.27 -14.66
C PRO A 29 -6.74 2.05 -13.39
N LYS A 30 -6.45 3.35 -13.52
CA LYS A 30 -5.97 4.19 -12.41
C LYS A 30 -6.94 4.20 -11.21
N ASN A 31 -8.24 4.02 -11.44
CA ASN A 31 -9.26 3.97 -10.37
C ASN A 31 -9.14 2.77 -9.41
N TYR A 32 -8.48 1.67 -9.81
CA TYR A 32 -8.27 0.52 -8.93
C TYR A 32 -6.99 0.65 -8.08
N MET A 33 -6.15 1.65 -8.36
CA MET A 33 -4.88 1.78 -7.67
C MET A 33 -5.00 2.01 -6.16
N PRO A 34 -5.99 2.76 -5.63
CA PRO A 34 -6.22 2.83 -4.19
C PRO A 34 -6.48 1.47 -3.55
N LEU A 35 -7.31 0.64 -4.18
CA LEU A 35 -7.63 -0.69 -3.69
C LEU A 35 -6.38 -1.60 -3.71
N ILE A 36 -5.61 -1.53 -4.80
CA ILE A 36 -4.36 -2.28 -4.93
C ILE A 36 -3.38 -1.87 -3.84
N SER A 37 -3.28 -0.58 -3.55
CA SER A 37 -2.39 -0.07 -2.50
C SER A 37 -2.75 -0.61 -1.11
N VAL A 38 -4.04 -0.68 -0.78
CA VAL A 38 -4.52 -1.31 0.46
C VAL A 38 -4.17 -2.80 0.50
N ILE A 39 -4.46 -3.53 -0.58
CA ILE A 39 -4.18 -4.97 -0.66
C ILE A 39 -2.68 -5.24 -0.50
N VAL A 40 -1.83 -4.48 -1.20
CA VAL A 40 -0.37 -4.57 -1.06
C VAL A 40 0.05 -4.28 0.37
N GLY A 41 -0.49 -3.22 0.99
CA GLY A 41 -0.23 -2.90 2.38
C GLY A 41 -0.56 -4.04 3.34
N LEU A 42 -1.74 -4.65 3.19
CA LEU A 42 -2.16 -5.81 4.01
C LEU A 42 -1.24 -7.02 3.82
N ILE A 43 -0.89 -7.34 2.58
CA ILE A 43 0.01 -8.46 2.26
C ILE A 43 1.40 -8.21 2.88
N VAL A 44 1.97 -7.03 2.67
CA VAL A 44 3.28 -6.64 3.22
C VAL A 44 3.26 -6.69 4.75
N GLY A 45 2.22 -6.17 5.38
CA GLY A 45 2.04 -6.26 6.83
C GLY A 45 1.99 -7.71 7.32
N ALA A 46 1.18 -8.56 6.69
CA ALA A 46 1.04 -9.96 7.07
C ALA A 46 2.36 -10.75 6.95
N ILE A 47 3.13 -10.55 5.88
CA ILE A 47 4.41 -11.25 5.66
C ILE A 47 5.57 -10.65 6.45
N ALA A 48 5.39 -9.50 7.13
CA ALA A 48 6.44 -8.87 7.94
C ALA A 48 6.66 -9.57 9.30
N TYR A 49 6.13 -10.78 9.48
CA TYR A 49 6.31 -11.59 10.68
C TYR A 49 7.77 -11.91 11.07
N PRO A 50 8.75 -11.99 10.15
CA PRO A 50 10.14 -12.23 10.52
C PRO A 50 10.81 -11.04 11.22
N PHE A 51 10.23 -9.85 11.14
CA PHE A 51 10.86 -8.61 11.63
C PHE A 51 10.37 -8.17 13.01
N THR A 52 9.19 -8.63 13.45
CA THR A 52 8.55 -8.17 14.70
C THR A 52 7.70 -9.27 15.31
N ASP A 53 7.56 -9.28 16.63
CA ASP A 53 6.67 -10.23 17.36
C ASP A 53 5.19 -9.76 17.41
N PHE A 54 4.80 -8.79 16.59
CA PHE A 54 3.45 -8.25 16.61
C PHE A 54 2.39 -9.27 16.19
N GLU A 55 1.21 -9.20 16.81
CA GLU A 55 0.08 -9.99 16.39
C GLU A 55 -0.40 -9.61 14.98
N LEU A 56 -1.06 -10.55 14.30
CA LEU A 56 -1.54 -10.37 12.93
C LEU A 56 -2.43 -9.13 12.80
N VAL A 57 -3.29 -8.85 13.78
CA VAL A 57 -4.18 -7.68 13.76
C VAL A 57 -3.39 -6.37 13.70
N ILE A 58 -2.34 -6.21 14.51
CA ILE A 58 -1.49 -5.02 14.51
C ILE A 58 -0.78 -4.87 13.16
N ARG A 59 -0.28 -5.98 12.62
CA ARG A 59 0.42 -5.99 11.32
C ARG A 59 -0.49 -5.60 10.16
N LEU A 60 -1.72 -6.12 10.12
CA LEU A 60 -2.69 -5.80 9.09
C LEU A 60 -3.08 -4.31 9.16
N TRP A 61 -3.37 -3.79 10.36
CA TRP A 61 -3.68 -2.36 10.50
C TRP A 61 -2.51 -1.45 10.11
N ALA A 62 -1.29 -1.80 10.51
CA ALA A 62 -0.10 -1.04 10.15
C ALA A 62 0.14 -1.05 8.63
N GLY A 63 0.01 -2.21 8.00
CA GLY A 63 0.12 -2.37 6.55
C GLY A 63 -0.97 -1.63 5.79
N GLY A 64 -2.22 -1.73 6.24
CA GLY A 64 -3.35 -1.00 5.66
C GLY A 64 -3.15 0.53 5.72
N PHE A 65 -2.70 1.05 6.86
CA PHE A 65 -2.36 2.47 6.99
C PHE A 65 -1.18 2.88 6.11
N ALA A 66 -0.15 2.05 5.99
CA ALA A 66 0.97 2.31 5.08
C ALA A 66 0.52 2.36 3.61
N GLY A 67 -0.35 1.44 3.17
CA GLY A 67 -0.92 1.46 1.81
C GLY A 67 -1.76 2.71 1.54
N LEU A 68 -2.62 3.07 2.49
CA LEU A 68 -3.41 4.30 2.37
C LEU A 68 -2.53 5.56 2.38
N ALA A 69 -1.58 5.67 3.32
CA ALA A 69 -0.75 6.86 3.51
C ALA A 69 0.22 7.13 2.35
N GLY A 70 0.66 6.09 1.63
CA GLY A 70 1.55 6.23 0.49
C GLY A 70 0.81 6.75 -0.74
N THR A 71 0.25 5.84 -1.53
CA THR A 71 -0.38 6.16 -2.82
C THR A 71 -1.91 6.19 -2.76
N GLY A 72 -2.52 5.44 -1.83
CA GLY A 72 -3.97 5.23 -1.80
C GLY A 72 -4.78 6.51 -1.54
N LEU A 73 -4.43 7.29 -0.51
CA LEU A 73 -5.19 8.49 -0.11
C LEU A 73 -5.14 9.59 -1.17
N PHE A 74 -3.98 9.83 -1.80
CA PHE A 74 -3.85 10.86 -2.84
C PHE A 74 -4.58 10.50 -4.13
N GLU A 75 -4.74 9.20 -4.42
CA GLU A 75 -5.45 8.72 -5.59
C GLU A 75 -6.97 8.64 -5.38
N ILE A 76 -7.45 8.50 -4.13
CA ILE A 76 -8.90 8.57 -3.81
C ILE A 76 -9.44 9.98 -4.05
N MET A 77 -8.66 11.01 -3.74
CA MET A 77 -9.13 12.41 -3.83
C MET A 77 -9.36 12.87 -5.28
N ASN A 78 -8.79 12.18 -6.27
CA ASN A 78 -8.89 12.56 -7.69
C ASN A 78 -9.45 11.41 -8.53
N LYS A 79 -10.59 11.64 -9.19
CA LYS A 79 -11.08 10.71 -10.22
C LYS A 79 -10.10 10.74 -11.40
N ARG A 80 -9.41 9.62 -11.65
CA ARG A 80 -8.38 9.52 -12.70
C ARG A 80 -8.86 8.58 -13.80
N GLU A 81 -9.13 9.14 -14.96
CA GLU A 81 -9.39 8.38 -16.17
C GLU A 81 -8.05 7.92 -16.79
N GLY A 82 -8.05 6.75 -17.43
CA GLY A 82 -6.86 6.16 -18.08
C GLY A 82 -6.22 5.01 -17.31
N MET A 83 -5.06 4.58 -17.82
CA MET A 83 -4.37 3.35 -17.41
C MET A 83 -3.00 3.67 -16.78
N THR A 84 -2.49 2.83 -15.88
CA THR A 84 -1.21 3.06 -15.18
C THR A 84 -0.01 3.16 -16.11
N LYS A 85 -0.09 2.51 -17.29
CA LYS A 85 0.81 2.76 -18.41
C LYS A 85 0.04 3.58 -19.44
N ASP A 86 0.24 4.90 -19.43
CA ASP A 86 -0.19 5.70 -20.57
C ASP A 86 0.67 5.27 -21.77
N VAL A 87 0.02 4.85 -22.85
CA VAL A 87 0.70 4.64 -24.15
C VAL A 87 1.07 6.03 -24.62
N ALA A 88 2.37 6.26 -24.84
CA ALA A 88 2.94 7.51 -25.31
C ALA A 88 2.22 8.07 -26.55
#